data_AF-A0A9Q5QY01-F1
#
_entry.id   AF-A0A9Q5QY01-F1
#
_cell.length_a   1.000
_cell.length_b   1.000
_cell.length_c   1.000
_cell.angle_alpha   90.00
_cell.angle_beta   90.00
_cell.angle_gamma   90.00
#
_symmetry.space_group_name_H-M   'P 1'
#
loop_
_entity.id
_entity.type
_entity.pdbx_description
1 polymer ?
#
loop_
_entity_poly.entity_id
_entity_poly.type
_entity_poly.pdbx_seq_one_letter_code
_entity_poly.pdbx_strand_id
1 'polypeptide(L)'
;MKFYLYLLAGISSALLGWNIGQFFLTDLGVFPQYPEITLFPCIAVSLACSMVMNEIFISNPTRPKRSFQTAQRPLLIATGLGIISGLVAGIISQILFLPIIRVPTPIVRTLGWLLIGASVGLAEGLTWRWYSMEALGKKRLQQRLRISVLAGSGASLIAAGLFEAFRLGLGRMPANFKSVEDIIGFSILGLLLGAVFSLTNSPSYIAALRAGKGFEYKSFKEDIPDNLGASLEANYALINTKHLSFVNNMEAMNDVKHLDEIQEGLSIQLPARGKIRIGSDLVNTDITIPGLPPHIADIQIQKRTASLIPDSQFFNAIALNGSQLKHPREVPLRHNYVLTLYVVDQEGNKQEKYYRFVYYNRFLDPQA
;
A
#
# COMPACT_ATOMS: atom_id res chain seq x y z
N MET A 1 0.96 2.33 17.82
CA MET A 1 -0.41 2.66 17.36
C MET A 1 -0.86 1.79 16.18
N LYS A 2 -0.14 1.75 15.03
CA LYS A 2 -0.51 0.90 13.86
C LYS A 2 -0.83 -0.56 14.26
N PHE A 3 0.08 -1.21 14.97
CA PHE A 3 -0.06 -2.62 15.37
C PHE A 3 -1.38 -2.89 16.12
N TYR A 4 -1.69 -2.08 17.14
CA TYR A 4 -2.91 -2.21 17.94
C TYR A 4 -4.19 -2.03 17.12
N LEU A 5 -4.20 -1.12 16.14
CA LEU A 5 -5.35 -0.93 15.25
C LEU A 5 -5.62 -2.18 14.40
N TYR A 6 -4.58 -2.83 13.92
CA TYR A 6 -4.72 -4.09 13.17
C TYR A 6 -5.20 -5.24 14.06
N LEU A 7 -4.71 -5.34 15.30
CA LEU A 7 -5.19 -6.35 16.25
C LEU A 7 -6.68 -6.17 16.57
N LEU A 8 -7.08 -4.95 16.95
CA LEU A 8 -8.46 -4.64 17.29
C LEU A 8 -9.40 -4.88 16.10
N ALA A 9 -9.01 -4.39 14.92
CA ALA A 9 -9.79 -4.59 13.72
C ALA A 9 -9.93 -6.07 13.34
N GLY A 10 -8.85 -6.85 13.49
CA GLY A 10 -8.87 -8.30 13.25
C GLY A 10 -9.85 -9.03 14.17
N ILE A 11 -9.82 -8.74 15.48
CA ILE A 11 -10.75 -9.33 16.45
C ILE A 11 -12.19 -8.91 16.13
N SER A 12 -12.44 -7.61 15.96
CA SER A 12 -13.80 -7.10 15.73
C SER A 12 -14.38 -7.63 14.43
N SER A 13 -13.59 -7.73 13.37
CA SER A 13 -14.07 -8.22 12.07
C SER A 13 -14.31 -9.72 12.06
N ALA A 14 -13.46 -10.52 12.69
CA ALA A 14 -13.70 -11.96 12.83
C ALA A 14 -15.03 -12.23 13.59
N LEU A 15 -15.25 -11.54 14.70
CA LEU A 15 -16.49 -11.66 15.47
C LEU A 15 -17.71 -11.13 14.72
N LEU A 16 -17.58 -10.02 13.99
CA LEU A 16 -18.66 -9.46 13.18
C LEU A 16 -19.03 -10.41 12.03
N GLY A 17 -18.03 -10.99 11.36
CA GLY A 17 -18.25 -11.98 10.29
C GLY A 17 -18.90 -13.25 10.80
N TRP A 18 -18.49 -13.74 11.97
CA TRP A 18 -19.13 -14.88 12.63
C TRP A 18 -20.57 -14.58 13.02
N ASN A 19 -20.86 -13.43 13.64
CA ASN A 19 -22.23 -13.05 14.02
C ASN A 19 -23.16 -12.92 12.80
N ILE A 20 -22.68 -12.29 11.72
CA ILE A 20 -23.44 -12.21 10.46
C ILE A 20 -23.69 -13.62 9.89
N GLY A 21 -22.69 -14.50 9.93
CA GLY A 21 -22.85 -15.89 9.51
C GLY A 21 -23.88 -16.65 10.35
N GLN A 22 -23.89 -16.46 11.67
CA GLN A 22 -24.90 -17.05 12.56
C GLN A 22 -26.31 -16.53 12.24
N PHE A 23 -26.47 -15.21 12.04
CA PHE A 23 -27.74 -14.62 11.63
C PHE A 23 -28.29 -15.24 10.33
N PHE A 24 -27.43 -15.44 9.32
CA PHE A 24 -27.83 -16.11 8.09
C PHE A 24 -28.24 -17.57 8.31
N LEU A 25 -27.59 -18.28 9.23
CA LEU A 25 -27.88 -19.69 9.52
C LEU A 25 -29.12 -19.89 10.38
N THR A 26 -29.29 -19.10 11.45
CA THR A 26 -30.34 -19.29 12.45
C THR A 26 -31.63 -18.58 12.07
N ASP A 27 -31.54 -17.34 11.62
CA ASP A 27 -32.70 -16.47 11.49
C ASP A 27 -33.24 -16.46 10.06
N LEU A 28 -32.33 -16.47 9.07
CA LEU A 28 -32.70 -16.51 7.65
C LEU A 28 -32.76 -17.94 7.06
N GLY A 29 -32.21 -18.93 7.76
CA GLY A 29 -32.24 -20.33 7.31
C GLY A 29 -31.48 -20.60 6.00
N VAL A 30 -30.39 -19.87 5.74
CA VAL A 30 -29.58 -20.01 4.52
C VAL A 30 -28.63 -21.20 4.66
N PHE A 31 -28.92 -22.29 3.94
CA PHE A 31 -28.15 -23.54 3.92
C PHE A 31 -27.79 -24.11 5.31
N PRO A 32 -28.77 -24.32 6.22
CA PRO A 32 -28.49 -24.80 7.58
C PRO A 32 -27.87 -26.21 7.63
N GLN A 33 -28.06 -27.00 6.57
CA GLN A 33 -27.45 -28.32 6.41
C GLN A 33 -25.94 -28.26 6.10
N TYR A 34 -25.47 -27.12 5.59
CA TYR A 34 -24.09 -26.92 5.15
C TYR A 34 -23.52 -25.61 5.73
N PRO A 35 -23.33 -25.53 7.06
CA PRO A 35 -23.08 -24.26 7.74
C PRO A 35 -21.78 -23.58 7.30
N GLU A 36 -20.76 -24.34 6.89
CA GLU A 36 -19.48 -23.83 6.41
C GLU A 36 -19.63 -23.00 5.12
N ILE A 37 -20.58 -23.35 4.26
CA ILE A 37 -20.85 -22.63 3.00
C ILE A 37 -21.36 -21.22 3.27
N THR A 38 -22.12 -21.01 4.35
CA THR A 38 -22.62 -19.68 4.74
C THR A 38 -21.62 -18.93 5.62
N LEU A 39 -20.97 -19.63 6.55
CA LEU A 39 -20.13 -19.02 7.59
C LEU A 39 -18.78 -18.53 7.06
N PHE A 40 -18.12 -19.30 6.19
CA PHE A 40 -16.77 -18.97 5.70
C PHE A 40 -16.75 -17.71 4.81
N PRO A 41 -17.70 -17.49 3.87
CA PRO A 41 -17.81 -16.23 3.15
C PRO A 41 -17.99 -15.02 4.07
N CYS A 42 -18.87 -15.12 5.08
CA CYS A 42 -19.15 -14.00 5.98
C CYS A 42 -17.88 -13.57 6.76
N ILE A 43 -17.12 -14.55 7.25
CA ILE A 43 -15.86 -14.31 7.95
C ILE A 43 -14.80 -13.76 7.00
N ALA A 44 -14.63 -14.37 5.82
CA ALA A 44 -13.64 -13.95 4.84
C ALA A 44 -13.88 -12.51 4.36
N VAL A 45 -15.12 -12.14 4.06
CA VAL A 45 -15.51 -10.78 3.67
C VAL A 45 -15.21 -9.79 4.79
N SER A 46 -15.70 -10.06 6.01
CA SER A 46 -15.54 -9.14 7.14
C SER A 46 -14.04 -8.86 7.42
N LEU A 47 -13.22 -9.91 7.46
CA LEU A 47 -11.77 -9.78 7.66
C LEU A 47 -11.09 -9.07 6.50
N ALA A 48 -11.37 -9.46 5.24
CA ALA A 48 -10.74 -8.84 4.07
C ALA A 48 -11.06 -7.34 3.97
N CYS A 49 -12.34 -6.96 4.12
CA CYS A 49 -12.77 -5.57 4.12
C CYS A 49 -12.10 -4.78 5.25
N SER A 50 -12.03 -5.35 6.45
CA SER A 50 -11.39 -4.70 7.59
C SER A 50 -9.89 -4.45 7.37
N MET A 51 -9.16 -5.44 6.82
CA MET A 51 -7.73 -5.31 6.53
C MET A 51 -7.46 -4.26 5.44
N VAL A 52 -8.26 -4.24 4.37
CA VAL A 52 -8.18 -3.24 3.30
C VAL A 52 -8.48 -1.85 3.84
N MET A 53 -9.57 -1.70 4.60
CA MET A 53 -9.98 -0.44 5.20
C MET A 53 -8.91 0.11 6.14
N ASN A 54 -8.34 -0.74 7.00
CA ASN A 54 -7.26 -0.35 7.91
C ASN A 54 -6.05 0.21 7.15
N GLU A 55 -5.65 -0.42 6.05
CA GLU A 55 -4.53 0.05 5.25
C GLU A 55 -4.80 1.42 4.61
N ILE A 56 -6.03 1.68 4.14
CA ILE A 56 -6.43 2.98 3.59
C ILE A 56 -6.45 4.08 4.67
N PHE A 57 -6.99 3.79 5.86
CA PHE A 57 -7.02 4.78 6.94
C PHE A 57 -5.64 5.05 7.54
N ILE A 58 -4.79 4.03 7.66
CA ILE A 58 -3.44 4.16 8.23
C ILE A 58 -2.47 4.81 7.23
N SER A 59 -2.75 4.71 5.94
CA SER A 59 -1.99 5.44 4.92
C SER A 59 -2.34 6.93 4.89
N ASN A 60 -3.60 7.31 5.16
CA ASN A 60 -4.06 8.70 5.13
C ASN A 60 -4.82 9.13 6.41
N PRO A 61 -4.14 9.23 7.58
CA PRO A 61 -4.81 9.46 8.86
C PRO A 61 -5.45 10.85 9.01
N THR A 62 -5.01 11.84 8.24
CA THR A 62 -5.44 13.25 8.36
C THR A 62 -6.62 13.62 7.44
N ARG A 63 -7.08 12.70 6.57
CA ARG A 63 -8.13 12.98 5.58
C ARG A 63 -9.19 11.86 5.51
N PRO A 64 -9.91 11.56 6.62
CA PRO A 64 -10.82 10.41 6.69
C PRO A 64 -11.95 10.45 5.65
N LYS A 65 -12.49 11.64 5.33
CA LYS A 65 -13.55 11.79 4.32
C LYS A 65 -13.08 11.36 2.92
N ARG A 66 -11.83 11.68 2.56
CA ARG A 66 -11.24 11.27 1.29
C ARG A 66 -10.92 9.78 1.29
N SER A 67 -10.35 9.28 2.39
CA SER A 67 -10.08 7.85 2.58
C SER A 67 -11.32 7.00 2.36
N PHE A 68 -12.49 7.44 2.84
CA PHE A 68 -13.75 6.71 2.64
C PHE A 68 -14.23 6.72 1.18
N GLN A 69 -14.10 7.83 0.46
CA GLN A 69 -14.44 7.91 -0.97
C GLN A 69 -13.52 7.01 -1.80
N THR A 70 -12.22 7.05 -1.52
CA THR A 70 -11.21 6.19 -2.16
C THR A 70 -11.39 4.71 -1.81
N ALA A 71 -11.97 4.39 -0.64
CA ALA A 71 -12.18 3.01 -0.20
C ALA A 71 -13.31 2.25 -0.91
N GLN A 72 -14.23 2.92 -1.62
CA GLN A 72 -15.40 2.25 -2.20
C GLN A 72 -15.04 1.16 -3.20
N ARG A 73 -14.20 1.47 -4.19
CA ARG A 73 -13.74 0.50 -5.21
C ARG A 73 -12.96 -0.69 -4.61
N PRO A 74 -11.92 -0.49 -3.77
CA PRO A 74 -11.18 -1.61 -3.21
C PRO A 74 -12.03 -2.44 -2.24
N LEU A 75 -12.96 -1.83 -1.50
CA LEU A 75 -13.88 -2.59 -0.65
C LEU A 75 -14.83 -3.47 -1.47
N LEU A 76 -15.37 -2.99 -2.59
CA LEU A 76 -16.20 -3.82 -3.48
C LEU A 76 -15.44 -5.03 -4.02
N ILE A 77 -14.18 -4.81 -4.41
CA ILE A 77 -13.29 -5.89 -4.86
C ILE A 77 -13.02 -6.89 -3.74
N ALA A 78 -12.68 -6.41 -2.54
CA ALA A 78 -12.42 -7.24 -1.37
C ALA A 78 -13.64 -8.08 -0.98
N THR A 79 -14.84 -7.49 -1.02
CA THR A 79 -16.10 -8.19 -0.78
C THR A 79 -16.32 -9.28 -1.82
N GLY A 80 -16.21 -8.96 -3.12
CA GLY A 80 -16.43 -9.94 -4.19
C GLY A 80 -15.46 -11.12 -4.11
N LEU A 81 -14.17 -10.84 -3.88
CA LEU A 81 -13.15 -11.86 -3.71
C LEU A 81 -13.32 -12.67 -2.42
N GLY A 82 -13.72 -12.01 -1.33
CA GLY A 82 -14.03 -12.64 -0.05
C GLY A 82 -15.19 -13.63 -0.16
N ILE A 83 -16.25 -13.27 -0.89
CA ILE A 83 -17.39 -14.16 -1.16
C ILE A 83 -16.93 -15.37 -1.97
N ILE A 84 -16.25 -15.16 -3.10
CA ILE A 84 -15.84 -16.25 -4.00
C ILE A 84 -14.88 -17.21 -3.28
N SER A 85 -13.81 -16.67 -2.67
CA SER A 85 -12.81 -17.49 -1.98
C SER A 85 -13.38 -18.15 -0.73
N GLY A 86 -14.26 -17.46 0.02
CA GLY A 86 -14.94 -18.03 1.17
C GLY A 86 -15.92 -19.15 0.81
N LEU A 87 -16.62 -19.05 -0.32
CA LEU A 87 -17.53 -20.10 -0.80
C LEU A 87 -16.75 -21.35 -1.22
N VAL A 88 -15.65 -21.18 -1.96
CA VAL A 88 -14.77 -22.29 -2.33
C VAL A 88 -14.22 -22.98 -1.07
N ALA A 89 -13.75 -22.19 -0.10
CA ALA A 89 -13.30 -22.71 1.19
C ALA A 89 -14.39 -23.46 1.95
N GLY A 90 -15.62 -22.91 2.00
CA GLY A 90 -16.76 -23.53 2.66
C GLY A 90 -17.16 -24.85 2.00
N ILE A 91 -17.20 -24.91 0.67
CA ILE A 91 -17.49 -26.14 -0.08
C ILE A 91 -16.42 -27.21 0.17
N ILE A 92 -15.14 -26.84 0.13
CA ILE A 92 -14.04 -27.78 0.42
C ILE A 92 -14.16 -28.31 1.85
N SER A 93 -14.40 -27.44 2.83
CA SER A 93 -14.56 -27.84 4.23
C SER A 93 -15.79 -28.74 4.41
N GLN A 94 -16.90 -28.44 3.73
CA GLN A 94 -18.11 -29.25 3.79
C GLN A 94 -17.89 -30.66 3.25
N ILE A 95 -17.15 -30.78 2.14
CA ILE A 95 -16.80 -32.08 1.57
C ILE A 95 -15.99 -32.90 2.57
N LEU A 96 -15.03 -32.28 3.27
CA LEU A 96 -14.21 -32.95 4.29
C LEU A 96 -15.03 -33.40 5.52
N PHE A 97 -16.18 -32.79 5.78
CA PHE A 97 -17.12 -33.21 6.82
C PHE A 97 -18.08 -34.32 6.39
N LEU A 98 -18.10 -34.72 5.11
CA LEU A 98 -18.98 -35.80 4.66
C LEU A 98 -18.60 -37.12 5.33
N PRO A 99 -19.58 -37.91 5.81
CA PRO A 99 -19.35 -39.15 6.55
C PRO A 99 -18.62 -40.24 5.74
N ILE A 100 -18.59 -40.10 4.42
CA ILE A 100 -17.83 -40.95 3.49
C ILE A 100 -16.33 -40.76 3.71
N ILE A 101 -15.90 -39.55 4.08
CA ILE A 101 -14.51 -39.17 4.32
C ILE A 101 -14.26 -39.24 5.83
N ARG A 102 -13.63 -40.34 6.30
CA ARG A 102 -13.33 -40.56 7.73
C ARG A 102 -12.14 -39.72 8.19
N VAL A 103 -12.28 -38.40 8.20
CA VAL A 103 -11.25 -37.49 8.74
C VAL A 103 -11.66 -37.04 10.15
N PRO A 104 -10.75 -37.12 11.15
CA PRO A 104 -11.00 -36.61 12.49
C PRO A 104 -11.43 -35.13 12.49
N THR A 105 -12.48 -34.80 13.26
CA THR A 105 -13.02 -33.43 13.39
C THR A 105 -11.97 -32.35 13.69
N PRO A 106 -10.95 -32.58 14.55
CA PRO A 106 -9.90 -31.58 14.77
C PRO A 106 -9.10 -31.23 13.51
N ILE A 107 -8.85 -32.22 12.64
CA ILE A 107 -8.12 -32.03 11.39
C ILE A 107 -8.97 -31.25 10.38
N VAL A 108 -10.27 -31.54 10.30
CA VAL A 108 -11.17 -30.76 9.43
C VAL A 108 -11.26 -29.31 9.90
N ARG A 109 -11.30 -29.07 11.23
CA ARG A 109 -11.32 -27.73 11.81
C ARG A 109 -10.04 -26.94 11.52
N THR A 110 -8.87 -27.55 11.69
CA THR A 110 -7.59 -26.88 11.38
C THR A 110 -7.47 -26.56 9.89
N LEU A 111 -7.91 -27.46 9.01
CA LEU A 111 -7.98 -27.20 7.57
C LEU A 111 -8.99 -26.09 7.23
N GLY A 112 -10.15 -26.05 7.89
CA GLY A 112 -11.13 -24.98 7.71
C GLY A 112 -10.55 -23.60 8.06
N TRP A 113 -9.81 -23.50 9.16
CA TRP A 113 -9.14 -22.26 9.56
C TRP A 113 -8.02 -21.88 8.58
N LEU A 114 -7.24 -22.86 8.10
CA LEU A 114 -6.26 -22.66 7.03
C LEU A 114 -6.93 -22.05 5.81
N LEU A 115 -8.06 -22.62 5.36
CA LEU A 115 -8.80 -22.13 4.20
C LEU A 115 -9.34 -20.71 4.41
N ILE A 116 -9.87 -20.38 5.58
CA ILE A 116 -10.29 -19.00 5.91
C ILE A 116 -9.09 -18.03 5.79
N GLY A 117 -7.95 -18.37 6.41
CA GLY A 117 -6.74 -17.54 6.36
C GLY A 117 -6.22 -17.35 4.93
N ALA A 118 -6.23 -18.42 4.12
CA ALA A 118 -5.88 -18.37 2.71
C ALA A 118 -6.83 -17.48 1.91
N SER A 119 -8.14 -17.59 2.13
CA SER A 119 -9.17 -16.78 1.48
C SER A 119 -9.03 -15.30 1.81
N VAL A 120 -8.79 -14.95 3.08
CA VAL A 120 -8.53 -13.56 3.49
C VAL A 120 -7.24 -13.02 2.85
N GLY A 121 -6.16 -13.81 2.85
CA GLY A 121 -4.89 -13.43 2.21
C GLY A 121 -4.99 -13.26 0.69
N LEU A 122 -5.80 -14.08 0.03
CA LEU A 122 -6.11 -13.96 -1.40
C LEU A 122 -6.94 -12.70 -1.67
N ALA A 123 -8.02 -12.48 -0.91
CA ALA A 123 -8.90 -11.33 -1.09
C ALA A 123 -8.15 -10.02 -0.86
N GLU A 124 -7.37 -9.90 0.21
CA GLU A 124 -6.53 -8.73 0.47
C GLU A 124 -5.49 -8.54 -0.65
N GLY A 125 -4.70 -9.57 -0.96
CA GLY A 125 -3.59 -9.44 -1.91
C GLY A 125 -4.06 -9.13 -3.34
N LEU A 126 -5.17 -9.72 -3.77
CA LEU A 126 -5.76 -9.44 -5.09
C LEU A 126 -6.51 -8.10 -5.13
N THR A 127 -7.06 -7.62 -4.01
CA THR A 127 -7.66 -6.28 -3.97
C THR A 127 -6.64 -5.21 -4.34
N TRP A 128 -5.44 -5.30 -3.77
CA TRP A 128 -4.35 -4.38 -4.09
C TRP A 128 -3.77 -4.59 -5.48
N ARG A 129 -3.90 -5.79 -6.05
CA ARG A 129 -3.54 -6.04 -7.45
C ARG A 129 -4.36 -5.21 -8.41
N TRP A 130 -5.66 -5.07 -8.15
CA TRP A 130 -6.56 -4.34 -9.03
C TRP A 130 -6.66 -2.86 -8.69
N TYR A 131 -6.36 -2.47 -7.45
CA TYR A 131 -6.52 -1.08 -7.00
C TYR A 131 -5.21 -0.29 -6.85
N SER A 132 -4.08 -0.94 -6.55
CA SER A 132 -2.84 -0.21 -6.31
C SER A 132 -2.04 0.05 -7.59
N MET A 133 -1.34 1.19 -7.60
CA MET A 133 -0.31 1.56 -8.56
C MET A 133 0.89 0.58 -8.60
N GLU A 134 0.91 -0.47 -7.75
CA GLU A 134 1.87 -1.59 -7.87
C GLU A 134 1.67 -2.40 -9.16
N ALA A 135 0.61 -2.14 -9.94
CA ALA A 135 0.35 -2.73 -11.25
C ALA A 135 1.49 -2.55 -12.28
N LEU A 136 2.40 -1.58 -12.08
CA LEU A 136 3.56 -1.36 -12.94
C LEU A 136 4.66 -2.45 -12.75
N GLY A 137 4.65 -3.22 -11.65
CA GLY A 137 5.70 -4.21 -11.33
C GLY A 137 5.19 -5.62 -11.07
N LYS A 138 5.05 -6.46 -12.11
CA LYS A 138 4.54 -7.86 -12.03
C LYS A 138 5.20 -8.71 -10.92
N LYS A 139 6.51 -8.54 -10.67
CA LYS A 139 7.27 -9.30 -9.66
C LYS A 139 6.93 -8.91 -8.21
N ARG A 140 6.78 -7.61 -7.93
CA ARG A 140 6.44 -7.11 -6.58
C ARG A 140 5.01 -7.50 -6.20
N LEU A 141 4.12 -7.43 -7.18
CA LEU A 141 2.74 -7.87 -7.04
C LEU A 141 2.64 -9.36 -6.66
N GLN A 142 3.32 -10.23 -7.41
CA GLN A 142 3.34 -11.67 -7.10
C GLN A 142 3.95 -11.94 -5.73
N GLN A 143 4.96 -11.17 -5.33
CA GLN A 143 5.57 -11.27 -4.02
C GLN A 143 4.59 -10.88 -2.91
N ARG A 144 3.83 -9.78 -3.07
CA ARG A 144 2.80 -9.36 -2.11
C ARG A 144 1.71 -10.41 -1.95
N LEU A 145 1.15 -10.90 -3.06
CA LEU A 145 0.12 -11.95 -3.02
C LEU A 145 0.63 -13.23 -2.35
N ARG A 146 1.86 -13.66 -2.66
CA ARG A 146 2.45 -14.84 -2.02
C ARG A 146 2.63 -14.63 -0.52
N ILE A 147 3.12 -13.46 -0.11
CA ILE A 147 3.31 -13.14 1.30
C ILE A 147 1.96 -13.05 2.02
N SER A 148 0.95 -12.40 1.45
CA SER A 148 -0.37 -12.27 2.09
C SER A 148 -1.05 -13.63 2.30
N VAL A 149 -1.00 -14.51 1.30
CA VAL A 149 -1.56 -15.87 1.39
C VAL A 149 -0.76 -16.74 2.36
N LEU A 150 0.57 -16.79 2.25
CA LEU A 150 1.40 -17.60 3.13
C LEU A 150 1.29 -17.16 4.59
N ALA A 151 1.28 -15.85 4.82
CA ALA A 151 1.20 -15.31 6.15
C ALA A 151 -0.23 -15.46 6.73
N GLY A 152 -1.27 -15.27 5.92
CA GLY A 152 -2.65 -15.55 6.32
C GLY A 152 -2.87 -17.02 6.69
N SER A 153 -2.42 -17.96 5.86
CA SER A 153 -2.48 -19.40 6.12
C SER A 153 -1.64 -19.81 7.33
N GLY A 154 -0.44 -19.24 7.48
CA GLY A 154 0.43 -19.51 8.63
C GLY A 154 -0.19 -19.02 9.94
N ALA A 155 -0.75 -17.81 9.94
CA ALA A 155 -1.43 -17.23 11.09
C ALA A 155 -2.64 -18.08 11.51
N SER A 156 -3.45 -18.53 10.55
CA SER A 156 -4.64 -19.32 10.84
C SER A 156 -4.31 -20.74 11.29
N LEU A 157 -3.24 -21.35 10.79
CA LEU A 157 -2.72 -22.62 11.31
C LEU A 157 -2.26 -22.50 12.77
N ILE A 158 -1.49 -21.46 13.09
CA ILE A 158 -1.06 -21.20 14.47
C ILE A 158 -2.28 -20.96 15.36
N ALA A 159 -3.25 -20.19 14.88
CA ALA A 159 -4.50 -19.93 15.58
C ALA A 159 -5.25 -21.24 15.87
N ALA A 160 -5.37 -22.12 14.88
CA ALA A 160 -6.05 -23.39 15.03
C ALA A 160 -5.32 -24.31 16.01
N GLY A 161 -3.99 -24.36 15.97
CA GLY A 161 -3.18 -25.11 16.93
C GLY A 161 -3.33 -24.60 18.37
N LEU A 162 -3.32 -23.28 18.57
CA LEU A 162 -3.55 -22.67 19.90
C LEU A 162 -4.96 -22.96 20.41
N PHE A 163 -5.96 -22.89 19.53
CA PHE A 163 -7.34 -23.19 19.89
C PHE A 163 -7.56 -24.67 20.24
N GLU A 164 -6.95 -25.60 19.49
CA GLU A 164 -6.96 -27.02 19.85
C GLU A 164 -6.24 -27.29 21.17
N ALA A 165 -5.09 -26.66 21.42
CA ALA A 165 -4.37 -26.79 22.68
C ALA A 165 -5.20 -26.26 23.86
N PHE A 166 -5.88 -25.12 23.68
CA PHE A 166 -6.80 -24.56 24.67
C PHE A 166 -7.96 -25.53 24.96
N ARG A 167 -8.55 -26.13 23.92
CA ARG A 167 -9.65 -27.09 24.07
C ARG A 167 -9.23 -28.39 24.74
N LEU A 168 -8.01 -28.86 24.49
CA LEU A 168 -7.45 -30.04 25.16
C LEU A 168 -7.13 -29.75 26.62
N GLY A 169 -6.62 -28.56 26.94
CA GLY A 169 -6.23 -28.17 28.30
C GLY A 169 -7.39 -27.91 29.26
N LEU A 170 -8.46 -27.28 28.80
CA LEU A 170 -9.65 -26.95 29.62
C LEU A 170 -10.77 -28.00 29.55
N GLY A 171 -10.61 -29.01 28.68
CA GLY A 171 -11.68 -29.94 28.34
C GLY A 171 -12.68 -29.33 27.36
N ARG A 172 -13.38 -30.19 26.60
CA ARG A 172 -14.43 -29.75 25.67
C ARG A 172 -15.54 -29.07 26.48
N MET A 173 -15.86 -27.82 26.14
CA MET A 173 -16.93 -27.11 26.81
C MET A 173 -18.27 -27.85 26.61
N PRO A 174 -19.15 -27.88 27.64
CA PRO A 174 -20.49 -28.42 27.51
C PRO A 174 -21.25 -27.75 26.37
N ALA A 175 -22.23 -28.44 25.77
CA ALA A 175 -22.96 -27.95 24.59
C ALA A 175 -23.56 -26.53 24.77
N ASN A 176 -23.95 -26.17 26.00
CA ASN A 176 -24.50 -24.86 26.35
C ASN A 176 -23.48 -23.70 26.23
N PHE A 177 -22.18 -24.00 26.26
CA PHE A 177 -21.09 -23.02 26.14
C PHE A 177 -20.34 -23.11 24.81
N LYS A 178 -20.87 -23.86 23.83
CA LYS A 178 -20.25 -24.00 22.51
C LYS A 178 -20.12 -22.66 21.77
N SER A 179 -21.08 -21.75 21.94
CA SER A 179 -21.01 -20.38 21.41
C SER A 179 -19.83 -19.59 21.98
N VAL A 180 -19.50 -19.79 23.26
CA VAL A 180 -18.34 -19.17 23.90
C VAL A 180 -17.04 -19.75 23.37
N GLU A 181 -17.01 -21.08 23.12
CA GLU A 181 -15.86 -21.74 22.46
C GLU A 181 -15.57 -21.10 21.09
N ASP A 182 -16.61 -20.89 20.27
CA ASP A 182 -16.48 -20.29 18.94
C ASP A 182 -16.04 -18.81 19.00
N ILE A 183 -16.60 -18.02 19.93
CA ILE A 183 -16.20 -16.61 20.14
C ILE A 183 -14.71 -16.52 20.49
N ILE A 184 -14.22 -17.37 21.39
CA ILE A 184 -12.80 -17.42 21.76
C ILE A 184 -11.95 -17.80 20.54
N GLY A 185 -12.38 -18.83 19.81
CA GLY A 185 -11.68 -19.31 18.62
C GLY A 185 -11.53 -18.22 17.55
N PHE A 186 -12.63 -17.57 17.16
CA PHE A 186 -12.60 -16.50 16.16
C PHE A 186 -11.88 -15.25 16.65
N SER A 187 -11.87 -14.97 17.95
CA SER A 187 -11.05 -13.90 18.52
C SER A 187 -9.56 -14.17 18.36
N ILE A 188 -9.10 -15.40 18.65
CA ILE A 188 -7.70 -15.80 18.45
C ILE A 188 -7.32 -15.72 16.96
N LEU A 189 -8.18 -16.23 16.09
CA LEU A 189 -7.99 -16.16 14.63
C LEU A 189 -7.86 -14.72 14.15
N GLY A 190 -8.80 -13.86 14.54
CA GLY A 190 -8.81 -12.44 14.18
C GLY A 190 -7.59 -11.69 14.71
N LEU A 191 -7.18 -11.97 15.95
CA LEU A 191 -5.99 -11.37 16.56
C LEU A 191 -4.72 -11.73 15.77
N LEU A 192 -4.51 -13.01 15.46
CA LEU A 192 -3.30 -13.46 14.75
C LEU A 192 -3.27 -12.99 13.30
N LEU A 193 -4.40 -13.03 12.60
CA LEU A 193 -4.51 -12.46 11.25
C LEU A 193 -4.23 -10.96 11.27
N GLY A 194 -4.81 -10.21 12.21
CA GLY A 194 -4.51 -8.79 12.41
C GLY A 194 -3.02 -8.53 12.68
N ALA A 195 -2.41 -9.31 13.57
CA ALA A 195 -0.98 -9.19 13.89
C ALA A 195 -0.11 -9.39 12.64
N VAL A 196 -0.37 -10.46 11.88
CA VAL A 196 0.40 -10.80 10.69
C VAL A 196 0.19 -9.78 9.57
N PHE A 197 -1.06 -9.39 9.28
CA PHE A 197 -1.32 -8.35 8.27
C PHE A 197 -0.77 -6.98 8.66
N SER A 198 -0.62 -6.67 9.95
CA SER A 198 0.07 -5.43 10.35
C SER A 198 1.54 -5.37 9.87
N LEU A 199 2.19 -6.54 9.79
CA LEU A 199 3.58 -6.75 9.39
C LEU A 199 3.71 -6.89 7.87
N THR A 200 2.81 -7.64 7.23
CA THR A 200 2.83 -7.91 5.79
C THR A 200 2.23 -6.77 4.97
N ASN A 201 1.15 -6.15 5.45
CA ASN A 201 0.52 -4.97 4.84
C ASN A 201 1.27 -3.72 5.30
N SER A 202 2.57 -3.74 5.02
CA SER A 202 3.37 -2.55 5.00
C SER A 202 2.91 -1.82 3.73
N PRO A 203 2.21 -0.66 3.83
CA PRO A 203 1.66 0.02 2.66
C PRO A 203 2.78 0.15 1.64
N SER A 204 2.48 -0.19 0.40
CA SER A 204 3.42 -0.17 -0.71
C SER A 204 4.25 1.12 -0.62
N TYR A 205 5.50 0.97 -0.16
CA TYR A 205 6.42 2.08 0.09
C TYR A 205 6.94 2.56 -1.26
N ILE A 206 6.04 3.07 -2.10
CA ILE A 206 6.44 3.88 -3.22
C ILE A 206 6.67 5.25 -2.63
N ALA A 207 7.93 5.54 -2.34
CA ALA A 207 8.34 6.91 -2.10
C ALA A 207 8.22 7.65 -3.44
N ALA A 208 7.64 8.85 -3.42
CA ALA A 208 7.47 9.66 -4.62
C ALA A 208 7.83 11.12 -4.33
N LEU A 209 8.31 11.81 -5.35
CA LEU A 209 8.44 13.27 -5.37
C LEU A 209 7.38 13.81 -6.33
N ARG A 210 6.41 14.54 -5.78
CA ARG A 210 5.42 15.23 -6.60
C ARG A 210 5.94 16.61 -6.97
N ALA A 211 6.02 16.89 -8.27
CA ALA A 211 6.34 18.20 -8.79
C ALA A 211 5.20 19.18 -8.48
N GLY A 212 5.55 20.35 -7.97
CA GLY A 212 4.62 21.45 -7.69
C GLY A 212 5.07 22.73 -8.40
N LYS A 213 4.92 23.87 -7.73
CA LYS A 213 5.28 25.18 -8.27
C LYS A 213 6.71 25.23 -8.81
N GLY A 214 6.89 25.85 -9.98
CA GLY A 214 8.16 25.96 -10.70
C GLY A 214 8.27 25.02 -11.90
N PHE A 215 7.41 24.00 -11.98
CA PHE A 215 7.29 23.09 -13.12
C PHE A 215 6.04 23.46 -13.93
N GLU A 216 6.07 24.55 -14.69
CA GLU A 216 4.88 25.09 -15.38
C GLU A 216 4.13 24.03 -16.21
N TYR A 217 2.81 23.95 -16.03
CA TYR A 217 1.94 23.10 -16.86
C TYR A 217 1.70 23.79 -18.20
N LYS A 218 2.25 23.26 -19.29
CA LYS A 218 1.90 23.71 -20.64
C LYS A 218 0.70 22.91 -21.14
N SER A 219 -0.46 23.53 -21.23
CA SER A 219 -1.59 22.91 -21.92
C SER A 219 -1.24 22.73 -23.40
N PHE A 220 -1.52 21.55 -23.95
CA PHE A 220 -1.35 21.20 -25.35
C PHE A 220 -1.97 22.24 -26.29
N LYS A 221 -1.18 23.25 -26.69
CA LYS A 221 -1.28 24.09 -27.89
C LYS A 221 -0.43 25.34 -27.67
N GLU A 222 0.79 25.29 -28.17
CA GLU A 222 1.41 26.45 -28.81
C GLU A 222 2.40 25.88 -29.83
N ASP A 223 2.04 26.02 -31.11
CA ASP A 223 2.91 25.68 -32.24
C ASP A 223 4.14 26.60 -32.19
N ILE A 224 5.24 26.12 -31.60
CA ILE A 224 6.53 26.80 -31.68
C ILE A 224 7.17 26.37 -33.00
N PRO A 225 7.52 27.31 -33.90
CA PRO A 225 8.11 26.97 -35.20
C PRO A 225 9.47 26.27 -35.02
N ASP A 226 9.67 25.18 -35.77
CA ASP A 226 10.80 24.23 -35.77
C ASP A 226 12.22 24.83 -36.00
N ASN A 227 12.38 26.15 -36.07
CA ASN A 227 13.62 26.83 -36.45
C ASN A 227 14.49 27.30 -35.27
N LEU A 228 14.32 26.74 -34.06
CA LEU A 228 15.13 27.06 -32.86
C LEU A 228 15.74 25.79 -32.21
N GLY A 229 16.03 24.78 -33.03
CA GLY A 229 16.36 23.41 -32.64
C GLY A 229 17.73 23.14 -31.99
N ALA A 230 18.25 24.02 -31.14
CA ALA A 230 19.45 23.68 -30.34
C ALA A 230 19.54 24.38 -28.96
N SER A 231 18.88 25.53 -28.76
CA SER A 231 18.99 26.29 -27.49
C SER A 231 17.82 26.04 -26.51
N LEU A 232 16.75 25.38 -26.95
CA LEU A 232 15.54 25.16 -26.15
C LEU A 232 15.53 23.85 -25.36
N GLU A 233 16.25 22.81 -25.79
CA GLU A 233 16.39 21.56 -25.03
C GLU A 233 17.04 21.77 -23.64
N ALA A 234 17.78 22.87 -23.47
CA ALA A 234 18.51 23.19 -22.24
C ALA A 234 17.65 23.80 -21.11
N ASN A 235 16.35 24.02 -21.31
CA ASN A 235 15.49 24.76 -20.37
C ASN A 235 14.38 23.94 -19.69
N TYR A 236 14.36 22.62 -19.89
CA TYR A 236 13.36 21.75 -19.28
C TYR A 236 13.93 20.97 -18.09
N ALA A 237 13.08 20.69 -17.11
CA ALA A 237 13.42 19.79 -16.02
C ALA A 237 13.14 18.35 -16.45
N LEU A 238 14.11 17.47 -16.28
CA LEU A 238 14.12 16.13 -16.85
C LEU A 238 14.41 15.07 -15.79
N ILE A 239 13.89 13.85 -15.99
CA ILE A 239 14.28 12.66 -15.23
C ILE A 239 15.14 11.72 -16.06
N ASN A 240 16.08 11.06 -15.38
CA ASN A 240 16.78 9.92 -15.96
C ASN A 240 15.87 8.68 -15.97
N THR A 241 15.30 8.38 -17.13
CA THR A 241 14.35 7.27 -17.34
C THR A 241 14.94 5.87 -17.11
N LYS A 242 16.28 5.73 -17.01
CA LYS A 242 16.91 4.47 -16.63
C LYS A 242 16.73 4.14 -15.14
N HIS A 243 16.57 5.16 -14.30
CA HIS A 243 16.54 5.02 -12.84
C HIS A 243 15.22 5.47 -12.21
N LEU A 244 14.49 6.38 -12.85
CA LEU A 244 13.25 6.96 -12.36
C LEU A 244 12.12 6.79 -13.40
N SER A 245 10.89 6.75 -12.92
CA SER A 245 9.69 6.69 -13.76
C SER A 245 8.58 7.52 -13.15
N PHE A 246 7.65 8.03 -13.95
CA PHE A 246 6.44 8.66 -13.43
C PHE A 246 5.43 7.61 -12.98
N VAL A 247 4.67 7.95 -11.94
CA VAL A 247 3.70 7.03 -11.33
C VAL A 247 2.47 6.82 -12.25
N ASN A 248 2.08 7.80 -13.07
CA ASN A 248 0.81 7.84 -13.80
C ASN A 248 0.94 7.90 -15.36
N ASN A 249 1.86 7.15 -15.96
CA ASN A 249 2.06 7.15 -17.42
C ASN A 249 1.04 6.28 -18.21
N MET A 250 -0.27 6.46 -17.99
CA MET A 250 -1.28 5.88 -18.91
C MET A 250 -1.67 6.82 -20.04
N GLU A 251 -1.62 8.14 -19.86
CA GLU A 251 -2.02 9.10 -20.91
C GLU A 251 -0.86 9.55 -21.81
N ALA A 252 0.40 9.38 -21.36
CA ALA A 252 1.60 9.73 -22.14
C ALA A 252 2.04 8.63 -23.15
N MET A 253 1.19 7.64 -23.42
CA MET A 253 1.53 6.55 -24.34
C MET A 253 1.40 6.94 -25.82
N ASN A 254 0.89 8.14 -26.12
CA ASN A 254 0.65 8.61 -27.48
C ASN A 254 1.70 9.58 -28.04
N ASP A 255 2.57 10.17 -27.21
CA ASP A 255 3.62 11.10 -27.66
C ASP A 255 5.00 10.70 -27.12
N VAL A 256 5.80 10.10 -27.99
CA VAL A 256 7.14 9.57 -27.71
C VAL A 256 8.15 10.67 -27.33
N LYS A 257 7.83 11.95 -27.52
CA LYS A 257 8.76 13.08 -27.42
C LYS A 257 8.96 13.70 -26.03
N HIS A 258 8.14 13.39 -25.02
CA HIS A 258 8.18 14.08 -23.70
C HIS A 258 8.10 13.14 -22.49
N LEU A 259 8.60 11.90 -22.60
CA LEU A 259 8.48 10.87 -21.55
C LEU A 259 9.32 11.16 -20.28
N ASP A 260 10.28 12.06 -20.38
CA ASP A 260 11.27 12.42 -19.36
C ASP A 260 11.04 13.81 -18.74
N GLU A 261 10.13 14.62 -19.28
CA GLU A 261 9.87 15.98 -18.81
C GLU A 261 9.06 16.02 -17.51
N ILE A 262 9.51 16.83 -16.54
CA ILE A 262 8.84 17.02 -15.25
C ILE A 262 7.87 18.21 -15.34
N GLN A 263 6.58 17.93 -15.18
CA GLN A 263 5.51 18.92 -15.16
C GLN A 263 4.82 18.99 -13.79
N GLU A 264 4.24 20.14 -13.44
CA GLU A 264 3.49 20.31 -12.20
C GLU A 264 2.34 19.31 -12.10
N GLY A 265 2.21 18.70 -10.92
CA GLY A 265 1.22 17.66 -10.67
C GLY A 265 1.74 16.25 -10.91
N LEU A 266 2.77 16.05 -11.76
CA LEU A 266 3.38 14.73 -11.97
C LEU A 266 4.11 14.24 -10.72
N SER A 267 4.07 12.93 -10.52
CA SER A 267 4.71 12.27 -9.38
C SER A 267 5.78 11.31 -9.87
N ILE A 268 7.03 11.58 -9.49
CA ILE A 268 8.20 10.78 -9.82
C ILE A 268 8.30 9.65 -8.80
N GLN A 269 8.29 8.41 -9.28
CA GLN A 269 8.52 7.22 -8.47
C GLN A 269 10.00 7.13 -8.09
N LEU A 270 10.28 7.03 -6.78
CA LEU A 270 11.63 6.82 -6.29
C LEU A 270 11.94 5.32 -6.12
N PRO A 271 13.20 4.90 -6.31
CA PRO A 271 13.64 3.53 -6.05
C PRO A 271 13.50 3.14 -4.57
N ALA A 272 13.35 1.83 -4.32
CA ALA A 272 13.18 1.30 -2.96
C ALA A 272 14.45 1.42 -2.09
N ARG A 273 15.62 1.47 -2.74
CA ARG A 273 16.93 1.77 -2.16
C ARG A 273 17.79 2.42 -3.22
N GLY A 274 18.64 3.35 -2.80
CA GLY A 274 19.57 4.01 -3.70
C GLY A 274 19.79 5.45 -3.29
N LYS A 275 20.50 6.15 -4.16
CA LYS A 275 20.82 7.57 -4.02
C LYS A 275 20.34 8.23 -5.30
N ILE A 276 19.57 9.30 -5.16
CA ILE A 276 19.03 10.07 -6.28
C ILE A 276 19.71 11.42 -6.26
N ARG A 277 20.40 11.74 -7.34
CA ARG A 277 21.14 13.00 -7.43
C ARG A 277 20.31 14.06 -8.15
N ILE A 278 20.22 15.25 -7.55
CA ILE A 278 19.53 16.40 -8.11
C ILE A 278 20.56 17.48 -8.46
N GLY A 279 20.42 18.09 -9.64
CA GLY A 279 21.28 19.18 -10.08
C GLY A 279 20.96 19.61 -11.50
N SER A 280 21.88 20.29 -12.17
CA SER A 280 21.77 20.67 -13.59
C SER A 280 22.67 19.87 -14.54
N ASP A 281 23.52 18.97 -14.03
CA ASP A 281 24.39 18.13 -14.85
C ASP A 281 23.61 16.96 -15.51
N LEU A 282 23.47 17.00 -16.83
CA LEU A 282 22.75 15.98 -17.62
C LEU A 282 23.35 14.57 -17.52
N VAL A 283 24.64 14.42 -17.20
CA VAL A 283 25.32 13.12 -17.26
C VAL A 283 25.26 12.38 -15.92
N ASN A 284 25.44 13.10 -14.81
CA ASN A 284 25.57 12.49 -13.48
C ASN A 284 24.39 12.76 -12.54
N THR A 285 23.30 13.37 -13.01
CA THR A 285 22.10 13.60 -12.20
C THR A 285 20.95 12.68 -12.62
N ASP A 286 20.14 12.30 -11.64
CA ASP A 286 18.91 11.52 -11.88
C ASP A 286 17.71 12.44 -12.12
N ILE A 287 17.73 13.64 -11.52
CA ILE A 287 16.75 14.70 -11.72
C ILE A 287 17.51 15.95 -12.13
N THR A 288 17.37 16.33 -13.40
CA THR A 288 18.01 17.51 -13.98
C THR A 288 17.04 18.67 -13.92
N ILE A 289 17.45 19.78 -13.31
CA ILE A 289 16.65 21.01 -13.22
C ILE A 289 17.50 22.18 -13.70
N PRO A 290 17.04 22.93 -14.70
CA PRO A 290 17.78 24.04 -15.27
C PRO A 290 17.92 25.19 -14.26
N GLY A 291 19.09 25.83 -14.24
CA GLY A 291 19.39 26.93 -13.32
C GLY A 291 19.77 26.52 -11.89
N LEU A 292 19.72 25.23 -11.55
CA LEU A 292 20.36 24.75 -10.33
C LEU A 292 21.87 24.59 -10.52
N PRO A 293 22.66 24.55 -9.42
CA PRO A 293 24.04 24.11 -9.48
C PRO A 293 24.17 22.70 -10.08
N PRO A 294 25.34 22.33 -10.65
CA PRO A 294 25.58 21.00 -11.23
C PRO A 294 25.21 19.87 -10.27
N HIS A 295 25.40 20.10 -8.96
CA HIS A 295 24.98 19.23 -7.88
C HIS A 295 24.43 20.09 -6.74
N ILE A 296 23.16 19.92 -6.38
CA ILE A 296 22.55 20.66 -5.26
C ILE A 296 22.33 19.77 -4.03
N ALA A 297 21.87 18.54 -4.23
CA ALA A 297 21.58 17.61 -3.15
C ALA A 297 21.38 16.20 -3.68
N ASP A 298 21.55 15.25 -2.76
CA ASP A 298 21.21 13.86 -2.95
C ASP A 298 20.04 13.46 -2.05
N ILE A 299 19.15 12.62 -2.56
CA ILE A 299 18.13 11.94 -1.74
C ILE A 299 18.56 10.49 -1.57
N GLN A 300 18.98 10.15 -0.36
CA GLN A 300 19.33 8.77 -0.02
C GLN A 300 18.11 8.04 0.52
N ILE A 301 17.79 6.90 -0.09
CA ILE A 301 16.63 6.07 0.28
C ILE A 301 17.11 4.76 0.89
N GLN A 302 16.71 4.52 2.13
CA GLN A 302 17.00 3.32 2.89
C GLN A 302 15.70 2.62 3.28
N LYS A 303 15.13 1.80 2.38
CA LYS A 303 13.88 1.01 2.58
C LYS A 303 12.65 1.84 2.97
N ARG A 304 12.60 2.34 4.21
CA ARG A 304 11.49 3.04 4.86
C ARG A 304 11.81 4.48 5.24
N THR A 305 13.08 4.88 5.16
CA THR A 305 13.53 6.24 5.44
C THR A 305 14.13 6.84 4.19
N ALA A 306 13.95 8.15 4.02
CA ALA A 306 14.69 8.93 3.05
C ALA A 306 15.32 10.10 3.77
N SER A 307 16.52 10.45 3.35
CA SER A 307 17.25 11.59 3.87
C SER A 307 17.73 12.46 2.73
N LEU A 308 17.61 13.76 2.91
CA LEU A 308 18.20 14.76 2.04
C LEU A 308 19.62 15.04 2.52
N ILE A 309 20.59 14.85 1.64
CA ILE A 309 22.00 15.16 1.86
C ILE A 309 22.31 16.36 0.96
N PRO A 310 22.27 17.59 1.50
CA PRO A 310 22.56 18.78 0.72
C PRO A 310 24.05 18.88 0.37
N ASP A 311 24.36 19.52 -0.75
CA ASP A 311 25.75 19.83 -1.09
C ASP A 311 26.35 20.86 -0.11
N SER A 312 27.63 20.69 0.22
CA SER A 312 28.35 21.55 1.16
C SER A 312 28.41 23.02 0.75
N GLN A 313 28.38 23.31 -0.55
CA GLN A 313 28.48 24.67 -1.10
C GLN A 313 27.10 25.31 -1.29
N PHE A 314 26.07 24.52 -1.62
CA PHE A 314 24.77 25.02 -2.04
C PHE A 314 23.62 24.69 -1.09
N PHE A 315 23.89 24.22 0.13
CA PHE A 315 22.84 23.90 1.11
C PHE A 315 21.93 25.11 1.41
N ASN A 316 22.47 26.33 1.35
CA ASN A 316 21.72 27.56 1.55
C ASN A 316 20.63 27.75 0.48
N ALA A 317 20.79 27.23 -0.74
CA ALA A 317 19.81 27.27 -1.83
C ALA A 317 18.65 26.26 -1.67
N ILE A 318 18.55 25.60 -0.52
CA ILE A 318 17.50 24.63 -0.23
C ILE A 318 16.67 25.09 0.97
N ALA A 319 15.34 24.98 0.84
CA ALA A 319 14.42 25.12 1.96
C ALA A 319 13.53 23.89 2.13
N LEU A 320 13.33 23.49 3.37
CA LEU A 320 12.40 22.43 3.77
C LEU A 320 11.25 23.04 4.55
N ASN A 321 10.01 22.80 4.09
CA ASN A 321 8.78 23.37 4.68
C ASN A 321 8.86 24.90 4.86
N GLY A 322 9.50 25.59 3.91
CA GLY A 322 9.70 27.04 3.93
C GLY A 322 10.85 27.53 4.82
N SER A 323 11.49 26.66 5.61
CA SER A 323 12.68 26.99 6.40
C SER A 323 13.95 26.65 5.62
N GLN A 324 14.81 27.63 5.42
CA GLN A 324 16.10 27.44 4.76
C GLN A 324 17.05 26.58 5.59
N LEU A 325 17.83 25.71 4.93
CA LEU A 325 18.87 24.95 5.59
C LEU A 325 20.02 25.87 6.03
N LYS A 326 20.43 25.73 7.29
CA LYS A 326 21.54 26.50 7.89
C LYS A 326 22.89 25.76 7.84
N HIS A 327 22.85 24.45 7.65
CA HIS A 327 24.04 23.60 7.66
C HIS A 327 23.89 22.49 6.61
N PRO A 328 25.01 21.99 6.04
CA PRO A 328 25.01 20.90 5.08
C PRO A 328 24.86 19.52 5.73
N ARG A 329 24.08 19.42 6.81
CA ARG A 329 23.85 18.15 7.51
C ARG A 329 22.72 17.37 6.84
N GLU A 330 22.81 16.05 6.93
CA GLU A 330 21.74 15.15 6.51
C GLU A 330 20.43 15.49 7.25
N VAL A 331 19.35 15.64 6.49
CA VAL A 331 18.03 15.92 7.05
C VAL A 331 17.07 14.77 6.69
N PRO A 332 16.45 14.10 7.67
CA PRO A 332 15.47 13.06 7.39
C PRO A 332 14.20 13.66 6.76
N LEU A 333 13.82 13.16 5.58
CA LEU A 333 12.60 13.55 4.89
C LEU A 333 11.40 12.79 5.44
N ARG A 334 10.35 13.51 5.85
CA ARG A 334 9.09 12.94 6.31
C ARG A 334 7.98 13.17 5.30
N HIS A 335 6.92 12.36 5.38
CA HIS A 335 5.75 12.49 4.54
C HIS A 335 5.22 13.94 4.53
N ASN A 336 4.88 14.45 3.35
CA ASN A 336 4.45 15.84 3.09
C ASN A 336 5.51 16.91 3.29
N TYR A 337 6.80 16.55 3.41
CA TYR A 337 7.84 17.58 3.42
C TYR A 337 7.92 18.26 2.05
N VAL A 338 7.88 19.58 2.08
CA VAL A 338 7.99 20.43 0.91
C VAL A 338 9.46 20.79 0.73
N LEU A 339 10.08 20.23 -0.30
CA LEU A 339 11.42 20.57 -0.74
C LEU A 339 11.33 21.72 -1.72
N THR A 340 12.00 22.83 -1.43
CA THR A 340 12.11 23.99 -2.33
C THR A 340 13.57 24.18 -2.69
N LEU A 341 13.87 24.20 -3.98
CA LEU A 341 15.19 24.39 -4.55
C LEU A 341 15.21 25.75 -5.25
N TYR A 342 16.07 26.65 -4.81
CA TYR A 342 16.21 27.98 -5.41
C TYR A 342 17.23 27.94 -6.54
N VAL A 343 16.92 28.64 -7.64
CA VAL A 343 17.87 28.90 -8.72
C VAL A 343 18.97 29.82 -8.17
N VAL A 344 20.20 29.56 -8.60
CA VAL A 344 21.38 30.28 -8.13
C VAL A 344 22.05 30.94 -9.34
N ASP A 345 22.49 32.19 -9.21
CA ASP A 345 23.28 32.86 -10.24
C ASP A 345 24.73 32.33 -10.30
N GLN A 346 25.53 32.84 -11.24
CA GLN A 346 26.94 32.46 -11.39
C GLN A 346 27.80 32.84 -10.18
N GLU A 347 27.33 33.75 -9.32
CA GLU A 347 28.01 34.24 -8.13
C GLU A 347 27.57 33.50 -6.85
N GLY A 348 26.61 32.57 -6.94
CA GLY A 348 26.09 31.83 -5.79
C GLY A 348 24.89 32.49 -5.09
N ASN A 349 24.37 33.61 -5.61
CA ASN A 349 23.24 34.31 -5.03
C ASN A 349 21.91 33.70 -5.49
N LYS A 350 20.94 33.75 -4.59
CA LYS A 350 19.61 33.19 -4.83
C LYS A 350 18.79 34.08 -5.75
N GLN A 351 18.14 33.46 -6.72
CA GLN A 351 17.15 34.10 -7.56
C GLN A 351 15.72 33.88 -7.03
N GLU A 352 14.78 34.68 -7.53
CA GLU A 352 13.36 34.54 -7.17
C GLU A 352 12.74 33.25 -7.73
N LYS A 353 13.32 32.68 -8.79
CA LYS A 353 12.86 31.42 -9.39
C LYS A 353 13.21 30.24 -8.48
N TYR A 354 12.23 29.38 -8.23
CA TYR A 354 12.41 28.17 -7.44
C TYR A 354 11.55 27.02 -7.96
N TYR A 355 11.99 25.81 -7.64
CA TYR A 355 11.32 24.56 -7.95
C TYR A 355 10.89 23.88 -6.66
N ARG A 356 9.65 23.37 -6.64
CA ARG A 356 9.09 22.74 -5.44
C ARG A 356 8.72 21.29 -5.70
N PHE A 357 9.16 20.43 -4.80
CA PHE A 357 8.68 19.06 -4.68
C PHE A 357 7.97 18.84 -3.36
N VAL A 358 7.01 17.93 -3.36
CA VAL A 358 6.44 17.36 -2.14
C VAL A 358 6.88 15.92 -2.02
N TYR A 359 7.56 15.59 -0.93
CA TYR A 359 8.00 14.23 -0.65
C TYR A 359 6.88 13.42 0.00
N TYR A 360 6.54 12.30 -0.64
CA TYR A 360 5.62 11.30 -0.12
C TYR A 360 6.41 10.04 0.20
N ASN A 361 6.46 9.64 1.47
CA ASN A 361 7.03 8.34 1.85
C ASN A 361 6.10 7.14 1.56
N ARG A 362 4.84 7.45 1.22
CA ARG A 362 3.74 6.53 0.93
C ARG A 362 2.87 7.22 -0.12
N PHE A 363 3.15 6.99 -1.39
CA PHE A 363 2.37 7.61 -2.45
C PHE A 363 1.13 6.76 -2.73
N LEU A 364 -0.03 7.29 -2.35
CA LEU A 364 -1.33 6.92 -2.91
C LEU A 364 -1.75 8.14 -3.72
N ASP A 365 -1.88 7.99 -5.03
CA ASP A 365 -2.21 9.13 -5.87
C ASP A 365 -3.58 9.69 -5.44
N PRO A 366 -3.67 10.97 -5.05
CA PRO A 366 -4.95 11.58 -4.78
C PRO A 366 -5.87 11.64 -6.01
N GLN A 367 -5.33 11.48 -7.23
CA GLN A 367 -6.02 11.56 -8.52
C GLN A 367 -6.25 10.19 -9.19
N ALA A 368 -5.94 9.06 -8.54
CA ALA A 368 -6.26 7.71 -9.04
C ALA A 368 -7.74 7.33 -8.87
#